data_AF-A0A928MTY2-F1
#
_entry.id   AF-A0A928MTY2-F1
#
_cell.length_a   1.000
_cell.length_b   1.000
_cell.length_c   1.000
_cell.angle_alpha   90.00
_cell.angle_beta   90.00
_cell.angle_gamma   90.00
#
_symmetry.space_group_name_H-M   'P 1'
#
loop_
_entity.id
_entity.type
_entity.pdbx_description
1 polymer ?
#
loop_
_entity_poly.entity_id
_entity_poly.type
_entity_poly.pdbx_seq_one_letter_code
_entity_poly.pdbx_strand_id
1 'polypeptide(L)'
;MKKEVPLLSLAYGIIAIISLSMVGICVLADKKRDEWLIWLFVSVAVCNLGYFMLSVSKELDAALNSNRITYLGSVFLPFFLLMMVQRFCKIKRNKKITTLLILLGVVMLGITTSPGILPIYYKTVGIEFAGGGTKLVREYGPRGLTPSDRQFIADRFRDKDYVPRSYFVGATPDNNYEPSEPLTIKFFENPYARQNIDEGYLTLQVESGGADSPRQIRLRTKPSTGEWFLWEQFILSDIRPPKSADPWA
;
A
#
# COMPACT_ATOMS: atom_id res chain seq x y z
N MET A 1 15.23 27.59 -17.88
CA MET A 1 14.56 26.48 -17.18
C MET A 1 14.72 25.21 -17.98
N LYS A 2 15.59 24.28 -17.54
CA LYS A 2 15.69 22.95 -18.15
C LYS A 2 14.34 22.25 -17.97
N LYS A 3 13.67 21.88 -19.06
CA LYS A 3 12.59 20.89 -19.02
C LYS A 3 13.23 19.60 -18.52
N GLU A 4 13.02 19.25 -17.25
CA GLU A 4 13.32 17.90 -16.79
C GLU A 4 12.52 16.95 -17.68
N VAL A 5 13.23 16.13 -18.44
CA VAL A 5 12.61 15.09 -19.26
C VAL A 5 11.82 14.21 -18.30
N PRO A 6 10.55 13.88 -18.59
CA PRO A 6 9.74 13.06 -17.71
C PRO A 6 10.28 11.62 -17.68
N LEU A 7 11.28 11.38 -16.85
CA LEU A 7 12.07 10.15 -16.80
C LEU A 7 11.17 8.93 -16.58
N LEU A 8 10.16 9.08 -15.72
CA LEU A 8 9.20 8.03 -15.41
C LEU A 8 8.30 7.68 -16.61
N SER A 9 7.73 8.68 -17.27
CA SER A 9 6.85 8.48 -18.43
C SER A 9 7.61 7.92 -19.64
N LEU A 10 8.86 8.36 -19.83
CA LEU A 10 9.75 7.81 -20.85
C LEU A 10 10.04 6.33 -20.58
N ALA A 11 10.36 5.96 -19.34
CA ALA A 11 10.62 4.58 -18.94
C ALA A 11 9.41 3.68 -19.20
N TYR A 12 8.20 4.10 -18.79
CA TYR A 12 6.97 3.35 -19.08
C TYR A 12 6.70 3.23 -20.59
N GLY A 13 7.00 4.27 -21.37
CA GLY A 13 6.89 4.23 -22.84
C GLY A 13 7.82 3.20 -23.47
N ILE A 14 9.09 3.16 -23.06
CA ILE A 14 10.07 2.17 -23.53
C ILE A 14 9.60 0.75 -23.16
N ILE A 15 9.15 0.53 -21.92
CA ILE A 15 8.65 -0.78 -21.46
C ILE A 15 7.42 -1.20 -22.26
N ALA A 16 6.49 -0.27 -22.55
CA ALA A 16 5.32 -0.55 -23.39
C ALA A 16 5.73 -1.02 -24.80
N ILE A 17 6.68 -0.33 -25.45
CA ILE A 17 7.20 -0.70 -26.78
C ILE A 17 7.89 -2.07 -26.75
N ILE A 18 8.72 -2.33 -25.74
CA ILE A 18 9.39 -3.63 -25.57
C ILE A 18 8.33 -4.73 -25.42
N SER A 19 7.35 -4.54 -24.55
CA SER A 19 6.31 -5.55 -24.33
C SER A 19 5.44 -5.81 -25.56
N LEU A 20 5.14 -4.78 -26.36
CA LEU A 20 4.43 -4.94 -27.64
C LEU A 20 5.29 -5.70 -28.66
N SER A 21 6.58 -5.38 -28.74
CA SER A 21 7.54 -6.09 -29.59
C SER A 21 7.63 -7.57 -29.21
N MET A 22 7.61 -7.89 -27.91
CA MET A 22 7.63 -9.27 -27.43
C MET A 22 6.40 -10.07 -27.87
N VAL A 23 5.22 -9.46 -27.99
CA VAL A 23 4.04 -10.13 -28.57
C VAL A 23 4.32 -10.54 -30.02
N GLY A 24 4.84 -9.62 -30.83
CA GLY A 24 5.18 -9.89 -32.23
C GLY A 24 6.24 -10.98 -32.37
N ILE A 25 7.30 -10.91 -31.56
CA ILE A 25 8.34 -11.94 -31.51
C ILE A 25 7.75 -13.29 -31.09
N CYS A 26 6.88 -13.33 -30.09
CA CYS A 26 6.22 -14.56 -29.65
C CYS A 26 5.40 -15.20 -30.78
N VAL A 27 4.61 -14.41 -31.52
CA VAL A 27 3.80 -14.89 -32.65
C VAL A 27 4.68 -15.41 -33.81
N LEU A 28 5.82 -14.77 -34.07
CA LEU A 28 6.73 -15.16 -35.15
C LEU A 28 7.63 -16.36 -34.79
N ALA A 29 8.11 -16.42 -33.55
CA ALA A 29 9.05 -17.44 -33.09
C ALA A 29 8.36 -18.74 -32.65
N ASP A 30 7.14 -18.65 -32.11
CA ASP A 30 6.42 -19.83 -31.62
C ASP A 30 5.75 -20.61 -32.76
N LYS A 31 6.49 -21.55 -33.33
CA LYS A 31 5.99 -22.49 -34.34
C LYS A 31 4.83 -23.36 -33.85
N LYS A 32 4.68 -23.58 -32.53
CA LYS A 32 3.60 -24.38 -31.95
C LYS A 32 2.34 -23.57 -31.65
N ARG A 33 2.42 -22.23 -31.76
CA ARG A 33 1.35 -21.27 -31.47
C ARG A 33 0.62 -21.61 -30.17
N ASP A 34 1.35 -21.65 -29.05
CA ASP A 34 0.73 -21.83 -27.76
C ASP A 34 -0.13 -20.60 -27.41
N GLU A 35 -1.44 -20.76 -27.59
CA GLU A 35 -2.44 -19.73 -27.34
C GLU A 35 -2.29 -19.08 -25.96
N TRP A 36 -1.95 -19.86 -24.91
CA TRP A 36 -1.82 -19.33 -23.55
C TRP A 36 -0.59 -18.44 -23.38
N LEU A 37 0.50 -18.77 -24.07
CA LEU A 37 1.70 -17.93 -24.09
C LEU A 37 1.42 -16.61 -24.79
N ILE A 38 0.71 -16.64 -25.92
CA ILE A 38 0.30 -15.44 -26.66
C ILE A 38 -0.60 -14.57 -25.78
N TRP A 39 -1.64 -15.15 -25.15
CA TRP A 39 -2.54 -14.41 -24.25
C TRP A 39 -1.82 -13.81 -23.05
N LEU A 40 -0.81 -14.49 -22.51
CA LEU A 40 0.04 -13.96 -21.45
C LEU A 40 0.80 -12.72 -21.91
N PHE A 41 1.47 -12.77 -23.07
CA PHE A 41 2.20 -11.61 -23.60
C PHE A 41 1.28 -10.46 -24.00
N VAL A 42 0.12 -10.75 -24.59
CA VAL A 42 -0.90 -9.74 -24.90
C VAL A 42 -1.36 -9.04 -23.62
N SER A 43 -1.59 -9.79 -22.54
CA SER A 43 -2.00 -9.25 -21.24
C SER A 43 -0.94 -8.35 -20.63
N VAL A 44 0.33 -8.75 -20.69
CA VAL A 44 1.47 -7.92 -20.27
C VAL A 44 1.56 -6.63 -21.09
N ALA A 45 1.40 -6.72 -22.41
CA ALA A 45 1.43 -5.55 -23.29
C ALA A 45 0.30 -4.57 -23.00
N VAL A 46 -0.93 -5.05 -22.79
CA VAL A 46 -2.09 -4.23 -22.39
C VAL A 46 -1.83 -3.57 -21.03
N CYS A 47 -1.27 -4.31 -20.07
CA CYS A 47 -0.95 -3.79 -18.74
C CYS A 47 0.06 -2.64 -18.80
N ASN A 48 1.15 -2.82 -19.54
CA ASN A 48 2.20 -1.82 -19.72
C ASN A 48 1.74 -0.60 -20.52
N LEU A 49 0.87 -0.80 -21.52
CA LEU A 49 0.22 0.29 -22.23
C LEU A 49 -0.62 1.13 -21.27
N GLY A 50 -1.40 0.50 -20.39
CA GLY A 50 -2.16 1.19 -19.35
C GLY A 50 -1.27 2.00 -18.40
N TYR A 51 -0.12 1.45 -17.98
CA TYR A 51 0.84 2.19 -17.14
C TYR A 51 1.44 3.42 -17.84
N PHE A 52 1.78 3.30 -19.12
CA PHE A 52 2.27 4.43 -19.91
C PHE A 52 1.20 5.51 -20.11
N MET A 53 -0.03 5.10 -20.48
CA MET A 53 -1.16 6.04 -20.61
C MET A 53 -1.44 6.75 -19.28
N LEU A 54 -1.33 6.01 -18.16
CA LEU A 54 -1.48 6.58 -16.83
C LEU A 54 -0.40 7.62 -16.56
N SER A 55 0.87 7.33 -16.85
CA SER A 55 1.96 8.27 -16.57
C SER A 55 1.88 9.57 -17.36
N VAL A 56 1.25 9.56 -18.55
CA VAL A 56 1.10 10.74 -19.43
C VAL A 56 -0.23 11.48 -19.17
N SER A 57 -1.16 10.89 -18.42
CA SER A 57 -2.49 11.46 -18.17
C SER A 57 -2.43 12.75 -17.36
N LYS A 58 -3.08 13.82 -17.82
CA LYS A 58 -3.13 15.10 -17.10
C LYS A 58 -4.40 15.30 -16.26
N GLU A 59 -5.41 14.47 -16.50
CA GLU A 59 -6.73 14.56 -15.90
C GLU A 59 -7.04 13.28 -15.13
N LEU A 60 -7.85 13.41 -14.08
CA LEU A 60 -8.25 12.29 -13.22
C LEU A 60 -9.01 11.21 -14.02
N ASP A 61 -9.92 11.61 -14.90
CA ASP A 61 -10.71 10.66 -15.70
C ASP A 61 -9.83 9.88 -16.70
N ALA A 62 -8.88 10.56 -17.34
CA ALA A 62 -7.90 9.92 -18.22
C ALA A 62 -7.00 8.94 -17.44
N ALA A 63 -6.58 9.33 -16.23
CA ALA A 63 -5.79 8.48 -15.35
C ALA A 63 -6.59 7.25 -14.85
N LEU A 64 -7.86 7.43 -14.51
CA LEU A 64 -8.76 6.34 -14.12
C LEU A 64 -9.00 5.37 -15.29
N ASN A 65 -9.26 5.88 -16.49
CA ASN A 65 -9.39 5.07 -17.69
C ASN A 65 -8.11 4.28 -18.00
N SER A 66 -6.95 4.92 -17.88
CA SER A 66 -5.66 4.25 -18.04
C SER A 66 -5.47 3.13 -17.03
N ASN A 67 -5.86 3.35 -15.78
CA ASN A 67 -5.80 2.34 -14.74
C ASN A 67 -6.81 1.18 -14.95
N ARG A 68 -7.97 1.43 -15.58
CA ARG A 68 -8.89 0.38 -16.02
C ARG A 68 -8.25 -0.52 -17.08
N ILE A 69 -7.50 0.06 -18.02
CA ILE A 69 -6.72 -0.69 -19.02
C ILE A 69 -5.64 -1.55 -18.33
N THR A 70 -4.92 -0.99 -17.36
CA THR A 70 -3.95 -1.77 -16.55
C THR A 70 -4.62 -2.96 -15.87
N TYR A 71 -5.83 -2.79 -15.31
CA TYR A 71 -6.57 -3.90 -14.71
C TYR A 71 -7.03 -4.94 -15.71
N LEU A 72 -7.49 -4.52 -16.88
CA LEU A 72 -7.86 -5.44 -17.96
C LEU A 72 -6.70 -6.37 -18.34
N GLY A 73 -5.48 -5.83 -18.43
CA GLY A 73 -4.27 -6.62 -18.74
C GLY A 73 -3.76 -7.47 -17.58
N SER A 74 -3.98 -7.08 -16.32
CA SER A 74 -3.38 -7.78 -15.15
C SER A 74 -4.29 -8.82 -14.50
N VAL A 75 -5.62 -8.65 -14.54
CA VAL A 75 -6.57 -9.52 -13.82
C VAL A 75 -6.50 -10.98 -14.29
N PHE A 76 -6.35 -11.22 -15.59
CA PHE A 76 -6.28 -12.58 -16.15
C PHE A 76 -4.85 -13.13 -16.29
N LEU A 77 -3.83 -12.33 -15.97
CA LEU A 77 -2.43 -12.74 -16.13
C LEU A 77 -2.06 -13.98 -15.28
N PRO A 78 -2.45 -14.09 -13.99
CA PRO A 78 -2.23 -15.31 -13.21
C PRO A 78 -2.95 -16.53 -13.80
N PHE A 79 -4.13 -16.33 -14.39
CA PHE A 79 -4.90 -17.40 -15.03
C PHE A 79 -4.20 -17.92 -16.29
N PHE A 80 -3.71 -17.03 -17.16
CA PHE A 80 -2.95 -17.43 -18.35
C PHE A 80 -1.64 -18.13 -17.98
N LEU A 81 -0.94 -17.66 -16.95
CA LEU A 81 0.25 -18.31 -16.43
C LEU A 81 -0.06 -19.73 -15.91
N LEU A 82 -1.13 -19.89 -15.13
CA LEU A 82 -1.56 -21.20 -14.64
C LEU A 82 -1.87 -22.16 -15.79
N MET A 83 -2.60 -21.69 -16.81
CA MET A 83 -2.94 -22.49 -17.99
C MET A 83 -1.71 -22.92 -18.78
N MET A 84 -0.74 -22.01 -18.93
CA MET A 84 0.55 -22.30 -19.54
C MET A 84 1.29 -23.40 -18.75
N VAL A 85 1.45 -23.24 -17.44
CA VAL A 85 2.14 -24.24 -16.58
C VAL A 85 1.44 -25.59 -16.62
N GLN A 86 0.11 -25.64 -16.52
CA GLN A 86 -0.64 -26.89 -16.60
C GLN A 86 -0.42 -27.61 -17.95
N ARG A 87 -0.31 -26.86 -19.04
CA ARG A 87 0.00 -27.39 -20.38
C ARG A 87 1.41 -27.97 -20.45
N PHE A 88 2.41 -27.27 -19.91
CA PHE A 88 3.80 -27.77 -19.85
C PHE A 88 3.94 -29.02 -18.97
N CYS A 89 3.27 -29.03 -17.82
CA CYS A 89 3.28 -30.16 -16.89
C CYS A 89 2.34 -31.31 -17.30
N LYS A 90 1.58 -31.16 -18.41
CA LYS A 90 0.61 -32.14 -18.91
C LYS A 90 -0.45 -32.55 -17.86
N ILE A 91 -0.82 -31.62 -16.98
CA ILE A 91 -1.82 -31.85 -15.94
C ILE A 91 -3.22 -31.86 -16.57
N LYS A 92 -4.04 -32.86 -16.22
CA LYS A 92 -5.43 -32.94 -16.72
C LYS A 92 -6.26 -31.78 -16.18
N ARG A 93 -6.87 -31.03 -17.10
CA ARG A 93 -7.65 -29.83 -16.78
C ARG A 93 -9.10 -30.17 -16.48
N ASN A 94 -9.58 -29.77 -15.30
CA ASN A 94 -11.02 -29.78 -15.00
C ASN A 94 -11.69 -28.52 -15.55
N LYS A 95 -12.58 -28.68 -16.54
CA LYS A 95 -13.30 -27.57 -17.16
C LYS A 95 -14.10 -26.74 -16.14
N LYS A 96 -14.66 -27.36 -15.10
CA LYS A 96 -15.44 -26.65 -14.06
C LYS A 96 -14.58 -25.65 -13.29
N ILE A 97 -13.36 -26.07 -12.91
CA ILE A 97 -12.40 -25.20 -12.19
C ILE A 97 -11.97 -24.05 -13.09
N THR A 98 -11.69 -24.34 -14.37
CA THR A 98 -11.38 -23.30 -15.36
C THR A 98 -12.48 -22.26 -15.48
N THR A 99 -13.74 -22.68 -15.65
CA THR A 99 -14.88 -21.76 -15.75
C THR A 99 -15.04 -20.94 -14.47
N LEU A 100 -14.86 -21.54 -13.30
CA LEU A 100 -14.91 -20.83 -12.02
C LEU A 100 -13.82 -19.75 -11.91
N LEU A 101 -12.58 -20.06 -12.30
CA LEU A 101 -11.47 -19.11 -12.28
C LEU A 101 -11.69 -17.94 -13.25
N ILE A 102 -12.24 -18.21 -14.44
CA ILE A 102 -12.61 -17.15 -15.39
C ILE A 102 -13.69 -16.26 -14.79
N LEU A 103 -14.74 -16.86 -14.20
CA LEU A 103 -15.83 -16.10 -13.58
C LEU A 103 -15.33 -15.24 -12.43
N LEU A 104 -14.46 -15.77 -11.57
CA LEU A 104 -13.79 -14.99 -10.52
C LEU A 104 -12.99 -13.82 -11.09
N GLY A 105 -12.26 -14.04 -12.20
CA GLY A 105 -11.55 -12.99 -12.91
C GLY A 105 -12.48 -11.90 -13.46
N VAL A 106 -13.62 -12.27 -14.04
CA VAL A 106 -14.63 -11.32 -14.53
C VAL A 106 -15.23 -10.49 -13.38
N VAL A 107 -15.55 -11.13 -12.25
CA VAL A 107 -16.02 -10.43 -11.05
C VAL A 107 -14.96 -9.45 -10.55
N MET A 108 -13.69 -9.88 -10.45
CA MET A 108 -12.59 -9.01 -10.05
C MET A 108 -12.37 -7.87 -11.04
N LEU A 109 -12.55 -8.08 -12.34
CA LEU A 109 -12.48 -7.01 -13.33
C LEU A 109 -13.60 -5.98 -13.11
N GLY A 110 -14.82 -6.42 -12.81
CA GLY A 110 -15.94 -5.52 -12.48
C GLY A 110 -15.65 -4.67 -11.24
N ILE A 111 -15.09 -5.26 -10.19
CA ILE A 111 -14.70 -4.54 -8.97
C ILE A 111 -13.55 -3.56 -9.24
N THR A 112 -12.51 -4.00 -9.94
CA THR A 112 -11.29 -3.19 -10.17
C THR A 112 -11.50 -2.06 -11.17
N THR A 113 -12.52 -2.15 -12.04
CA THR A 113 -12.90 -1.08 -12.98
C THR A 113 -13.93 -0.10 -12.39
N SER A 114 -14.49 -0.42 -11.22
CA SER A 114 -15.44 0.43 -10.49
C SER A 114 -14.91 1.78 -9.99
N PRO A 115 -13.59 2.01 -9.74
CA PRO A 115 -13.11 3.30 -9.27
C PRO A 115 -13.54 4.47 -10.15
N GLY A 116 -14.02 5.54 -9.52
CA GLY A 116 -14.61 6.71 -10.19
C GLY A 116 -16.11 6.58 -10.49
N ILE A 117 -16.70 5.40 -10.33
CA ILE A 117 -18.15 5.15 -10.47
C ILE A 117 -18.73 4.71 -9.12
N LEU A 118 -18.09 3.72 -8.48
CA LEU A 118 -18.51 3.14 -7.21
C LEU A 118 -17.34 3.05 -6.23
N PRO A 119 -17.55 3.34 -4.92
CA PRO A 119 -16.49 3.32 -3.91
C PRO A 119 -16.15 1.91 -3.40
N ILE A 120 -16.51 0.85 -4.16
CA ILE A 120 -16.34 -0.54 -3.76
C ILE A 120 -14.86 -0.91 -3.64
N TYR A 121 -14.03 -0.40 -4.55
CA TYR A 121 -12.60 -0.74 -4.59
C TYR A 121 -11.70 0.37 -4.02
N TYR A 122 -11.93 1.63 -4.38
CA TYR A 122 -11.24 2.80 -3.78
C TYR A 122 -12.24 3.73 -3.12
N LYS A 123 -11.90 4.23 -1.92
CA LYS A 123 -12.75 5.18 -1.21
C LYS A 123 -12.62 6.59 -1.78
N THR A 124 -11.38 7.05 -2.01
CA THR A 124 -11.06 8.29 -2.72
C THR A 124 -9.91 8.05 -3.68
N VAL A 125 -9.91 8.78 -4.80
CA VAL A 125 -8.87 8.69 -5.83
C VAL A 125 -8.50 10.09 -6.26
N GLY A 126 -7.20 10.37 -6.29
CA GLY A 126 -6.63 11.60 -6.83
C GLY A 126 -5.47 11.30 -7.78
N ILE A 127 -4.96 12.36 -8.41
CA ILE A 127 -3.73 12.32 -9.20
C ILE A 127 -2.64 13.14 -8.51
N GLU A 128 -1.41 12.66 -8.59
CA GLU A 128 -0.22 13.38 -8.15
C GLU A 128 0.82 13.34 -9.29
N PHE A 129 1.48 14.47 -9.51
CA PHE A 129 2.51 14.61 -10.53
C PHE A 129 3.89 14.48 -9.87
N ALA A 130 4.50 13.30 -9.96
CA ALA A 130 5.78 13.00 -9.32
C ALA A 130 6.78 12.42 -10.33
N GLY A 131 8.01 12.96 -10.37
CA GLY A 131 9.08 12.45 -11.24
C GLY A 131 8.79 12.56 -12.74
N GLY A 132 7.98 13.55 -13.14
CA GLY A 132 7.58 13.77 -14.54
C GLY A 132 6.51 12.82 -15.06
N GLY A 133 5.84 12.06 -14.18
CA GLY A 133 4.69 11.24 -14.55
C GLY A 133 3.55 11.38 -13.56
N THR A 134 2.36 11.03 -14.02
CA THR A 134 1.15 11.02 -13.20
C THR A 134 1.01 9.69 -12.48
N LYS A 135 0.71 9.74 -11.19
CA LYS A 135 0.39 8.57 -10.36
C LYS A 135 -0.98 8.74 -9.73
N LEU A 136 -1.69 7.63 -9.58
CA LEU A 136 -2.94 7.61 -8.81
C LEU A 136 -2.63 7.52 -7.32
N VAL A 137 -3.04 8.52 -6.56
CA VAL A 137 -3.08 8.47 -5.10
C VAL A 137 -4.42 7.87 -4.70
N ARG A 138 -4.38 6.77 -3.96
CA ARG A 138 -5.55 5.96 -3.62
C ARG A 138 -5.67 5.87 -2.11
N GLU A 139 -6.86 6.13 -1.58
CA GLU A 139 -7.16 5.83 -0.18
C GLU A 139 -7.99 4.55 -0.08
N TYR A 140 -7.40 3.55 0.57
CA TYR A 140 -8.08 2.33 0.97
C TYR A 140 -8.66 2.50 2.39
N GLY A 141 -9.48 3.53 2.61
CA GLY A 141 -10.01 3.82 3.95
C GLY A 141 -8.94 4.00 5.06
N PRO A 142 -9.34 4.06 6.34
CA PRO A 142 -8.39 3.98 7.45
C PRO A 142 -7.70 2.62 7.39
N ARG A 143 -6.37 2.59 7.47
CA ARG A 143 -5.61 1.34 7.48
C ARG A 143 -5.99 0.56 8.74
N GLY A 144 -6.78 -0.50 8.60
CA GLY A 144 -7.04 -1.41 9.70
C GLY A 144 -5.73 -2.02 10.21
N LEU A 145 -5.64 -2.28 11.51
CA LEU A 145 -4.48 -2.97 12.09
C LEU A 145 -4.27 -4.30 11.37
N THR A 146 -3.03 -4.63 11.02
CA THR A 146 -2.71 -5.96 10.49
C THR A 146 -2.85 -7.01 11.62
N PRO A 147 -2.96 -8.32 11.30
CA PRO A 147 -2.89 -9.36 12.32
C PRO A 147 -1.62 -9.26 13.18
N SER A 148 -0.48 -8.92 12.57
CA SER A 148 0.79 -8.73 13.26
C SER A 148 0.75 -7.53 14.22
N ASP A 149 0.16 -6.41 13.82
CA ASP A 149 0.02 -5.24 14.70
C ASP A 149 -0.85 -5.57 15.92
N ARG A 150 -1.96 -6.31 15.70
CA ARG A 150 -2.82 -6.76 16.79
C ARG A 150 -2.08 -7.67 17.77
N GLN A 151 -1.28 -8.61 17.25
CA GLN A 151 -0.48 -9.49 18.09
C GLN A 151 0.57 -8.71 18.89
N PHE A 152 1.30 -7.82 18.23
CA PHE A 152 2.29 -6.96 18.88
C PHE A 152 1.66 -6.16 20.02
N ILE A 153 0.51 -5.53 19.78
CA ILE A 153 -0.21 -4.79 20.84
C ILE A 153 -0.63 -5.75 21.96
N ALA A 154 -1.21 -6.90 21.64
CA ALA A 154 -1.63 -7.87 22.65
C ALA A 154 -0.45 -8.34 23.54
N ASP A 155 0.71 -8.61 22.95
CA ASP A 155 1.92 -9.02 23.68
C ASP A 155 2.42 -7.91 24.61
N ARG A 156 2.38 -6.64 24.16
CA ARG A 156 2.78 -5.49 25.00
C ARG A 156 1.85 -5.27 26.18
N PHE A 157 0.55 -5.53 26.02
CA PHE A 157 -0.42 -5.40 27.11
C PHE A 157 -0.41 -6.59 28.09
N ARG A 158 0.05 -7.77 27.66
CA ARG A 158 0.08 -8.98 28.50
C ARG A 158 1.38 -9.11 29.30
N ASP A 159 2.52 -9.01 28.62
CA ASP A 159 3.82 -9.38 29.23
C ASP A 159 4.53 -8.18 29.87
N LYS A 160 4.19 -6.96 29.44
CA LYS A 160 4.83 -5.71 29.88
C LYS A 160 3.79 -4.61 30.06
N ASP A 161 2.85 -4.84 30.97
CA ASP A 161 1.72 -3.94 31.26
C ASP A 161 2.14 -2.49 31.62
N TYR A 162 3.39 -2.31 32.03
CA TYR A 162 4.01 -1.01 32.31
C TYR A 162 4.38 -0.21 31.04
N VAL A 163 4.52 -0.87 29.87
CA VAL A 163 4.85 -0.21 28.59
C VAL A 163 3.71 0.69 28.11
N PRO A 164 2.43 0.27 28.08
CA PRO A 164 1.33 1.20 27.81
C PRO A 164 1.22 2.32 28.85
N ARG A 165 1.49 2.03 30.12
CA ARG A 165 1.38 3.02 31.21
C ARG A 165 2.44 4.12 31.11
N SER A 166 3.61 3.82 30.56
CA SER A 166 4.72 4.77 30.49
C SER A 166 4.43 6.03 29.66
N TYR A 167 3.40 6.00 28.81
CA TYR A 167 2.97 7.14 28.01
C TYR A 167 2.11 8.15 28.78
N PHE A 168 1.65 7.78 29.97
CA PHE A 168 0.91 8.70 30.84
C PHE A 168 1.88 9.54 31.67
N VAL A 169 1.52 10.80 31.87
CA VAL A 169 2.28 11.75 32.68
C VAL A 169 2.44 11.19 34.10
N GLY A 170 3.66 11.29 34.64
CA GLY A 170 4.01 10.85 35.99
C GLY A 170 4.43 9.38 36.09
N ALA A 171 4.22 8.56 35.06
CA ALA A 171 4.68 7.17 35.06
C ALA A 171 6.18 7.08 34.75
N THR A 172 6.99 6.66 35.72
CA THR A 172 8.45 6.52 35.60
C THR A 172 8.92 5.13 36.08
N PRO A 173 10.15 4.69 35.73
CA PRO A 173 10.68 3.44 36.26
C PRO A 173 10.69 3.37 37.79
N ASP A 174 10.99 4.49 38.45
CA ASP A 174 11.14 4.60 39.91
C ASP A 174 9.84 4.39 40.68
N ASN A 175 8.71 4.79 40.10
CA ASN A 175 7.37 4.58 40.67
C ASN A 175 6.62 3.41 40.04
N ASN A 176 7.35 2.47 39.41
CA ASN A 176 6.77 1.31 38.72
C ASN A 176 5.74 1.66 37.64
N TYR A 177 5.92 2.82 37.00
CA TYR A 177 5.03 3.37 35.98
C TYR A 177 3.61 3.62 36.48
N GLU A 178 3.47 4.10 37.70
CA GLU A 178 2.21 4.59 38.24
C GLU A 178 1.91 6.00 37.68
N PRO A 179 0.86 6.17 36.87
CA PRO A 179 0.55 7.46 36.25
C PRO A 179 -0.08 8.42 37.25
N SER A 180 0.13 9.73 37.04
CA SER A 180 -0.58 10.76 37.78
C SER A 180 -2.02 10.91 37.28
N GLU A 181 -2.94 11.21 38.20
CA GLU A 181 -4.31 11.56 37.86
C GLU A 181 -4.46 13.08 37.63
N PRO A 182 -5.26 13.52 36.64
CA PRO A 182 -5.97 12.71 35.65
C PRO A 182 -5.04 12.11 34.57
N LEU A 183 -5.36 10.92 34.08
CA LEU A 183 -4.58 10.24 33.04
C LEU A 183 -4.41 11.14 31.80
N THR A 184 -3.17 11.60 31.60
CA THR A 184 -2.83 12.58 30.56
C THR A 184 -1.70 12.05 29.70
N ILE A 185 -1.79 12.22 28.38
CA ILE A 185 -0.72 11.91 27.43
C ILE A 185 -0.24 13.23 26.82
N LYS A 186 1.08 13.43 26.75
CA LYS A 186 1.67 14.63 26.15
C LYS A 186 2.15 14.37 24.74
N PHE A 187 1.72 15.24 23.83
CA PHE A 187 2.18 15.28 22.45
C PHE A 187 2.91 16.59 22.20
N PHE A 188 3.96 16.55 21.38
CA PHE A 188 4.68 17.75 20.98
C PHE A 188 5.20 17.65 19.54
N GLU A 189 5.37 18.81 18.94
CA GLU A 189 5.94 18.95 17.60
C GLU A 189 7.47 18.99 17.69
N ASN A 190 8.16 18.32 16.77
CA ASN A 190 9.57 18.55 16.51
C ASN A 190 9.74 19.53 15.32
N PRO A 191 10.95 20.00 14.99
CA PRO A 191 11.16 20.92 13.86
C PRO A 191 10.68 20.40 12.49
N TYR A 192 10.51 19.08 12.35
CA TYR A 192 10.06 18.42 11.12
C TYR A 192 8.59 17.98 11.18
N ALA A 193 7.85 18.33 12.23
CA ALA A 193 6.50 17.84 12.50
C ALA A 193 5.55 18.09 11.32
N ARG A 194 5.69 19.27 10.70
CA ARG A 194 4.83 19.78 9.64
C ARG A 194 5.45 19.73 8.25
N GLN A 195 6.58 19.03 8.07
CA GLN A 195 7.30 19.01 6.79
C GLN A 195 6.42 18.56 5.61
N ASN A 196 5.47 17.64 5.86
CA ASN A 196 4.57 17.08 4.84
C ASN A 196 3.10 17.44 5.11
N ILE A 197 2.84 18.59 5.75
CA ILE A 197 1.48 19.00 6.11
C ILE A 197 0.60 19.25 4.87
N ASP A 198 1.20 19.77 3.79
CA ASP A 198 0.52 20.02 2.51
C ASP A 198 0.12 18.72 1.80
N GLU A 199 0.85 17.63 2.07
CA GLU A 199 0.50 16.28 1.62
C GLU A 199 -0.52 15.60 2.56
N GLY A 200 -0.96 16.30 3.60
CA GLY A 200 -1.93 15.82 4.57
C GLY A 200 -1.34 14.99 5.70
N TYR A 201 -0.04 15.08 5.97
CA TYR A 201 0.63 14.35 7.05
C TYR A 201 1.12 15.27 8.17
N LEU A 202 0.87 14.88 9.41
CA LEU A 202 1.38 15.55 10.61
C LEU A 202 2.13 14.54 11.47
N THR A 203 3.37 14.86 11.83
CA THR A 203 4.20 14.03 12.69
C THR A 203 4.27 14.62 14.08
N LEU A 204 3.92 13.84 15.10
CA LEU A 204 4.01 14.25 16.51
C LEU A 204 4.91 13.29 17.28
N GLN A 205 5.46 13.77 18.39
CA GLN A 205 6.20 12.98 19.36
C GLN A 205 5.36 12.79 20.62
N VAL A 206 5.46 11.61 21.22
CA VAL A 206 4.80 11.24 22.48
C VAL A 206 5.88 10.96 23.51
N GLU A 207 5.75 11.57 24.68
CA GLU A 207 6.66 11.32 25.80
C GLU A 207 6.39 9.92 26.39
N SER A 208 7.46 9.25 26.82
CA SER A 208 7.37 7.97 27.53
C SER A 208 8.40 7.97 28.65
N GLY A 209 7.95 7.84 29.91
CA GLY A 209 8.81 8.00 31.08
C GLY A 209 9.91 6.94 31.21
N GLY A 210 9.81 5.84 30.46
CA GLY A 210 10.78 4.74 30.46
C GLY A 210 11.69 4.68 29.24
N ALA A 211 11.43 5.51 28.25
CA ALA A 211 12.14 5.50 26.98
C ALA A 211 13.28 6.52 26.97
N ASP A 212 14.42 6.17 26.36
CA ASP A 212 15.53 7.12 26.20
C ASP A 212 15.20 8.28 25.26
N SER A 213 14.20 8.11 24.39
CA SER A 213 13.76 9.12 23.43
C SER A 213 12.24 9.12 23.26
N PRO A 214 11.65 10.28 22.97
CA PRO A 214 10.24 10.39 22.59
C PRO A 214 9.89 9.49 21.42
N ARG A 215 8.64 9.05 21.37
CA ARG A 215 8.17 8.08 20.38
C ARG A 215 7.32 8.79 19.33
N GLN A 216 7.64 8.55 18.08
CA GLN A 216 7.00 9.21 16.96
C GLN A 216 5.66 8.55 16.61
N ILE A 217 4.67 9.40 16.32
CA ILE A 217 3.44 9.02 15.64
C ILE A 217 3.27 9.88 14.41
N ARG A 218 2.64 9.32 13.37
CA ARG A 218 2.26 10.04 12.17
C ARG A 218 0.76 9.99 12.03
N LEU A 219 0.16 11.16 11.84
CA LEU A 219 -1.25 11.35 11.56
C LEU A 219 -1.43 11.65 10.07
N ARG A 220 -2.58 11.25 9.54
CA ARG A 220 -3.02 11.60 8.20
C ARG A 220 -4.38 12.27 8.27
N THR A 221 -4.52 13.41 7.62
CA THR A 221 -5.81 14.09 7.47
C THR A 221 -6.67 13.37 6.47
N LYS A 222 -7.98 13.33 6.73
CA LYS A 222 -9.00 12.92 5.77
C LYS A 222 -9.56 14.18 5.10
N PRO A 223 -9.20 14.48 3.84
CA PRO A 223 -9.55 15.76 3.21
C PRO A 223 -11.06 16.05 3.16
N SER A 224 -11.89 15.01 3.11
CA SER A 224 -13.36 15.14 3.04
C SER A 224 -14.02 15.60 4.34
N THR A 225 -13.39 15.34 5.50
CA THR A 225 -13.98 15.70 6.81
C THR A 225 -13.07 16.57 7.67
N GLY A 226 -11.79 16.74 7.31
CA GLY A 226 -10.80 17.46 8.10
C GLY A 226 -10.33 16.71 9.35
N GLU A 227 -10.82 15.48 9.57
CA GLU A 227 -10.44 14.64 10.70
C GLU A 227 -9.03 14.07 10.53
N TRP A 228 -8.28 13.97 11.62
CA TRP A 228 -6.95 13.36 11.64
C TRP A 228 -7.01 11.94 12.20
N PHE A 229 -6.38 11.00 11.49
CA PHE A 229 -6.31 9.60 11.89
C PHE A 229 -4.87 9.18 12.14
N LEU A 230 -4.65 8.31 13.14
CA LEU A 230 -3.35 7.66 13.33
C LEU A 230 -3.02 6.83 12.07
N TRP A 231 -1.88 7.14 11.45
CA TRP A 231 -1.45 6.55 10.20
C TRP A 231 -0.26 5.60 10.38
N GLU A 232 0.75 6.03 11.13
CA GLU A 232 1.89 5.20 11.53
C GLU A 232 2.20 5.46 13.00
N GLN A 233 2.68 4.41 13.68
CA GLN A 233 2.97 4.44 15.10
C GLN A 233 4.26 3.68 15.38
N PHE A 234 5.13 4.28 16.19
CA PHE A 234 6.37 3.66 16.68
C PHE A 234 6.37 3.62 18.20
N ILE A 235 5.18 3.46 18.79
CA ILE A 235 4.97 3.37 20.24
C ILE A 235 4.97 1.89 20.69
N LEU A 236 4.97 1.68 22.01
CA LEU A 236 5.01 0.38 22.67
C LEU A 236 6.27 -0.47 22.39
N SER A 237 7.33 0.16 21.88
CA SER A 237 8.68 -0.40 21.88
C SER A 237 9.18 -0.60 23.32
N ASP A 238 10.19 -1.44 23.49
CA ASP A 238 10.72 -1.74 24.82
C ASP A 238 11.26 -0.49 25.54
N ILE A 239 11.18 -0.52 26.87
CA ILE A 239 11.57 0.57 27.77
C ILE A 239 12.25 -0.01 29.02
N ARG A 240 12.86 0.87 29.84
CA ARG A 240 13.50 0.46 31.09
C ARG A 240 12.53 -0.36 31.98
N PRO A 241 12.96 -1.46 32.60
CA PRO A 241 12.09 -2.20 33.52
C PRO A 241 11.69 -1.32 34.72
N PRO A 242 10.52 -1.56 35.34
CA PRO A 242 10.16 -0.90 36.59
C PRO A 242 11.13 -1.31 37.69
N LYS A 243 11.33 -0.43 38.68
CA LYS A 243 12.22 -0.68 39.81
C LYS A 243 11.91 -2.00 40.53
N SER A 244 10.64 -2.35 40.67
CA SER A 244 10.22 -3.61 41.31
C SER A 244 10.60 -4.88 40.54
N ALA A 245 10.90 -4.78 39.24
CA ALA A 245 11.24 -5.91 38.38
C ALA A 245 12.71 -5.92 37.94
N ASP A 246 13.48 -4.89 38.31
CA ASP A 246 14.92 -4.83 38.03
C ASP A 246 15.69 -5.59 39.12
N PRO A 247 16.37 -6.70 38.80
CA PRO A 247 17.13 -7.47 39.78
C PRO A 247 18.38 -6.76 40.30
N TRP A 248 18.72 -5.58 39.76
CA TRP A 248 19.91 -4.79 40.12
C TRP A 248 19.60 -3.38 40.62
N ALA A 249 18.32 -3.02 40.84
CA ALA A 249 17.89 -1.68 41.25
C ALA A 249 17.92 -1.42 42.77
#